data_AF-A0A1F6HRP0-F1
#
_entry.id   AF-A0A1F6HRP0-F1
#
_cell.length_a   1.000
_cell.length_b   1.000
_cell.length_c   1.000
_cell.angle_alpha   90.00
_cell.angle_beta   90.00
_cell.angle_gamma   90.00
#
_symmetry.space_group_name_H-M   'P 1'
#
loop_
_entity.id
_entity.type
_entity.pdbx_description
1 polymer ?
#
loop_
_entity_poly.entity_id
_entity_poly.type
_entity_poly.pdbx_seq_one_letter_code
_entity_poly.pdbx_strand_id
1 'polypeptide(L)' 'MPQEPKKRHSRQRKGKRRASIFLKAPLGVLCPNCGHVTIPHIICKNCGYYKERQVLVLKKENKKDEKSASK' A
#
# COMPACT_ATOMS: atom_id res chain seq x y z
N MET A 1 -42.24 -10.07 11.52
CA MET A 1 -41.72 -8.85 12.20
C MET A 1 -40.86 -8.10 11.22
N PRO A 2 -40.98 -6.77 11.09
CA PRO A 2 -40.21 -6.01 10.12
C PRO A 2 -38.71 -6.11 10.46
N GLN A 3 -37.90 -6.49 9.47
CA GLN A 3 -36.44 -6.63 9.60
C GLN A 3 -35.72 -5.27 9.58
N GLU A 4 -36.48 -4.19 9.41
CA GLU A 4 -35.97 -2.83 9.28
C GLU A 4 -35.78 -2.16 10.65
N PRO A 5 -34.66 -1.42 10.85
CA PRO A 5 -34.43 -0.68 12.09
C PRO A 5 -35.60 0.23 12.46
N LYS A 6 -36.20 -0.04 13.61
CA LYS A 6 -37.35 0.71 14.13
C LYS A 6 -37.04 2.20 14.38
N LYS A 7 -35.77 2.55 14.66
CA LYS A 7 -35.32 3.93 14.92
C LYS A 7 -33.91 4.16 14.38
N ARG A 8 -33.61 5.41 14.04
CA ARG A 8 -32.25 5.84 13.69
C ARG A 8 -31.30 5.68 14.88
N HIS A 9 -30.09 5.17 14.63
CA HIS A 9 -29.04 5.14 15.65
C HIS A 9 -28.52 6.53 15.98
N SER A 10 -28.30 6.81 17.27
CA SER A 10 -27.71 8.06 17.73
C SER A 10 -26.27 8.25 17.21
N ARG A 11 -25.83 9.50 17.11
CA ARG A 11 -24.46 9.85 16.68
C ARG A 11 -23.41 9.16 17.57
N GLN A 12 -23.64 9.11 18.88
CA GLN A 12 -22.75 8.43 19.83
C GLN A 12 -22.66 6.93 19.58
N ARG A 13 -23.80 6.24 19.35
CA ARG A 13 -23.81 4.79 19.07
C ARG A 13 -23.09 4.46 17.76
N LYS A 14 -23.30 5.26 16.71
CA LYS A 14 -22.57 5.13 15.43
C LYS A 14 -21.07 5.39 15.61
N GLY A 15 -20.70 6.40 16.39
CA GLY A 15 -19.30 6.76 16.69
C GLY A 15 -18.57 5.64 17.43
N LYS A 16 -19.14 5.15 18.54
CA LYS A 16 -18.58 4.03 19.31
C LYS A 16 -18.39 2.77 18.45
N ARG A 17 -19.37 2.44 17.61
CA ARG A 17 -19.26 1.29 16.70
C ARG A 17 -18.14 1.44 15.65
N ARG A 18 -17.88 2.67 15.19
CA ARG A 18 -16.81 2.95 14.22
C ARG A 18 -15.44 3.08 14.88
N ALA A 19 -15.36 3.41 16.17
CA ALA A 19 -14.11 3.61 16.89
C ALA A 19 -13.24 2.33 16.95
N SER A 20 -13.85 1.14 16.91
CA SER A 20 -13.14 -0.13 16.86
C SER A 20 -12.62 -0.50 15.47
N ILE A 21 -12.99 0.24 14.42
CA ILE A 21 -12.61 -0.04 13.03
C ILE A 21 -11.45 0.87 12.66
N PHE A 22 -10.23 0.41 12.91
CA PHE A 22 -9.01 1.14 12.59
C PHE A 22 -8.22 0.45 11.48
N LEU A 23 -7.64 1.25 10.59
CA LEU A 23 -6.78 0.78 9.51
C LEU A 23 -5.33 0.71 10.01
N LYS A 24 -4.63 -0.37 9.68
CA LYS A 24 -3.19 -0.50 9.91
C LYS A 24 -2.45 -0.38 8.58
N ALA A 25 -1.32 0.31 8.58
CA ALA A 25 -0.44 0.32 7.43
C ALA A 25 0.17 -1.07 7.21
N PRO A 26 0.31 -1.53 5.95
CA PRO A 26 1.02 -2.76 5.65
C PRO A 26 2.51 -2.63 5.99
N LEU A 27 3.12 -3.75 6.38
CA LEU A 27 4.56 -3.80 6.67
C LEU A 27 5.37 -3.63 5.38
N GLY A 28 6.36 -2.74 5.42
CA GLY A 28 7.35 -2.55 4.37
C GLY A 28 8.69 -3.17 4.74
N VAL A 29 9.30 -3.90 3.81
CA VAL A 29 10.63 -4.52 3.92
C VAL A 29 11.53 -3.95 2.83
N LEU A 30 12.80 -3.71 3.15
CA LEU A 30 13.78 -3.25 2.18
C LEU A 30 14.13 -4.37 1.19
N CYS A 31 14.08 -4.07 -0.11
CA CYS A 31 14.51 -4.99 -1.14
C CYS A 31 16.05 -5.08 -1.17
N PRO A 32 16.65 -6.29 -1.12
CA PRO A 32 18.10 -6.45 -1.11
C PRO A 32 18.80 -5.94 -2.38
N ASN A 33 18.11 -5.96 -3.53
CA ASN A 33 18.73 -5.62 -4.82
C ASN A 33 18.68 -4.13 -5.17
N CYS A 34 17.68 -3.39 -4.68
CA CYS A 34 17.48 -1.99 -5.08
C CYS A 34 17.20 -1.02 -3.91
N GLY A 35 17.21 -1.51 -2.68
CA GLY A 35 16.99 -0.71 -1.47
C GLY A 35 15.60 -0.08 -1.33
N HIS A 36 14.67 -0.35 -2.24
CA HIS A 36 13.32 0.20 -2.17
C HIS A 36 12.46 -0.59 -1.19
N VAL A 37 11.51 0.10 -0.55
CA VAL A 37 10.51 -0.53 0.31
C VAL A 37 9.56 -1.37 -0.54
N THR A 38 9.38 -2.62 -0.13
CA THR A 38 8.55 -3.63 -0.79
C THR A 38 7.67 -4.34 0.24
N ILE A 39 6.62 -5.01 -0.23
CA ILE A 39 5.77 -5.83 0.63
C ILE A 39 6.40 -7.24 0.72
N PRO A 40 6.42 -7.90 1.89
CA PRO A 40 6.94 -9.26 2.00
C PRO A 40 6.18 -10.23 1.07
N HIS A 41 6.89 -11.27 0.62
CA HIS A 41 6.40 -12.32 -0.29
C HIS A 41 5.93 -11.85 -1.68
N ILE A 42 6.18 -10.59 -2.06
CA ILE A 42 5.82 -10.04 -3.38
C ILE A 42 7.09 -9.68 -4.16
N ILE A 43 7.02 -9.78 -5.49
CA ILE A 43 8.10 -9.36 -6.39
C ILE A 43 8.29 -7.84 -6.29
N CYS A 44 9.53 -7.38 -6.22
CA CYS A 44 9.79 -5.94 -6.22
C CYS A 44 9.35 -5.32 -7.56
N LYS A 45 8.42 -4.36 -7.52
CA LYS A 45 7.91 -3.67 -8.72
C LYS A 45 8.96 -2.81 -9.44
N ASN A 46 10.03 -2.41 -8.74
CA ASN A 46 11.08 -1.56 -9.30
C ASN A 46 12.16 -2.38 -10.02
N CYS A 47 12.61 -3.48 -9.43
CA CYS A 47 13.70 -4.28 -9.98
C CYS A 47 13.27 -5.60 -10.61
N GLY A 48 12.05 -6.10 -10.35
CA GLY A 48 11.53 -7.34 -10.93
C GLY A 48 12.11 -8.61 -10.30
N TYR A 49 12.80 -8.50 -9.16
CA TYR A 49 13.45 -9.61 -8.47
C TYR A 49 12.60 -10.17 -7.32
N TYR A 50 12.71 -11.48 -7.11
CA TYR A 50 12.21 -12.22 -5.94
C TYR A 50 13.22 -13.29 -5.54
N LYS A 51 13.68 -13.26 -4.28
CA LYS A 51 14.67 -14.21 -3.73
C LYS A 51 15.82 -14.50 -4.72
N GLU A 52 16.49 -13.42 -5.16
CA GLU A 52 17.66 -13.46 -6.05
C GLU A 52 17.41 -13.89 -7.50
N ARG A 53 16.17 -14.30 -7.84
CA ARG A 53 15.79 -14.60 -9.22
C ARG A 53 15.14 -13.40 -9.88
N GLN A 54 15.57 -13.10 -11.09
CA GLN A 54 14.89 -12.12 -11.96
C GLN A 54 13.65 -12.78 -12.55
N VAL A 55 12.47 -12.35 -12.11
CA VAL A 55 11.19 -12.88 -12.59
C VAL A 55 10.63 -12.02 -13.72
N LEU A 56 10.88 -10.72 -13.68
CA LEU A 56 10.44 -9.76 -14.70
C LEU A 56 11.64 -9.05 -15.31
N VAL A 57 11.68 -9.00 -16.65
CA VAL A 57 12.62 -8.16 -17.41
C VAL A 57 12.00 -6.77 -17.54
N LEU A 58 12.18 -5.94 -16.52
CA LEU A 58 11.75 -4.54 -16.56
C LEU A 58 12.81 -3.71 -17.28
N LYS A 59 12.46 -3.12 -18.43
CA LYS A 59 13.29 -2.10 -19.10
C LYS A 59 13.25 -0.83 -18.24
N LYS A 60 14.37 -0.48 -17.61
CA LYS A 60 14.50 0.81 -16.91
C LYS A 60 14.70 1.90 -17.96
N GLU A 61 13.67 2.70 -18.22
CA GLU A 61 13.86 3.98 -18.90
C GLU A 61 14.41 5.00 -17.88
N ASN A 62 15.66 5.42 -18.10
CA ASN A 62 16.36 6.37 -17.26
C ASN A 62 15.77 7.77 -17.43
N LYS A 63 14.88 8.23 -16.55
CA LYS A 63 14.54 9.66 -16.44
C LYS A 63 15.50 10.33 -15.45
N LYS A 64 16.70 10.68 -15.91
CA LYS A 64 17.67 11.49 -15.14
C LYS A 64 17.68 12.98 -15.51
N ASP A 65 16.89 13.45 -16.49
CA ASP A 65 17.17 14.76 -17.11
C ASP A 65 16.22 15.93 -16.75
N GLU A 66 15.16 15.78 -15.95
CA GLU A 66 14.18 16.88 -15.75
C GLU A 66 14.36 17.73 -14.47
N LYS A 67 15.24 17.38 -13.53
CA LYS A 67 15.40 18.14 -12.27
C LYS A 67 16.46 19.27 -12.30
N SER A 68 17.13 19.49 -13.44
CA SER A 68 18.09 20.59 -13.62
C SER A 68 17.46 21.87 -14.21
N ALA A 69 16.18 21.87 -14.59
CA ALA A 69 15.53 22.97 -15.30
C ALA A 69 14.53 23.81 -14.48
N SER A 70 14.38 23.57 -13.17
CA SER A 70 13.45 24.34 -12.32
C SER A 70 14.17 25.17 -11.24
N LYS A 71 15.30 25.77 -11.61
CA LYS A 71 15.95 26.82 -10.80
C LYS A 71 15.54 28.19 -11.34
#